data_AF-A0A345E8B8-F1
#
_entry.id   AF-A0A345E8B8-F1
#
_cell.length_a   1.000
_cell.length_b   1.000
_cell.length_c   1.000
_cell.angle_alpha   90.00
_cell.angle_beta   90.00
_cell.angle_gamma   90.00
#
_symmetry.space_group_name_H-M   'P 1'
#
loop_
_entity.id
_entity.type
_entity.pdbx_description
1 polymer ?
#
loop_
_entity_poly.entity_id
_entity_poly.type
_entity_poly.pdbx_seq_one_letter_code
_entity_poly.pdbx_strand_id
1 'polypeptide(L)'
;MPASGNEDNVVCPVDGCRYTDAVESVAAHVSGKKDSKHDWQALGYDTYYQYIREQRTAPSSSQSVLVHMTDSHIGREKGGHHGKGWEIDCATGFRKAVDAAISVDADAVVHTGDLFHNDSTTGITNKHLGICIRELAKLLESDISFFYILGDHEREDGKRARDKLVDLELAQPLDTAPILVDDHFALYGLDHRPISWWTSGHFDPEPPPRERTAVLALHQSLYQFVNPDQAECDAREVLRRARLRNFAFDAIIDGQHHKDARDVVQGCKVLCGGATERISKRSFEPFVRVFTADADGLSHRKISLDV
;
A
#
# COMPACT_ATOMS: atom_id res chain seq x y z
N MET A 1 2.91 30.50 -30.72
CA MET A 1 2.31 30.16 -29.43
C MET A 1 0.98 29.45 -29.68
N PRO A 2 0.93 28.11 -29.73
CA PRO A 2 -0.30 27.39 -29.42
C PRO A 2 -0.34 27.09 -27.92
N ALA A 3 -1.52 27.21 -27.34
CA ALA A 3 -1.81 26.93 -25.94
C ALA A 3 -1.63 25.43 -25.63
N SER A 4 -0.96 25.14 -24.52
CA SER A 4 -1.03 23.85 -23.84
C SER A 4 -2.48 23.66 -23.35
N GLY A 5 -3.26 22.82 -24.04
CA GLY A 5 -4.50 22.31 -23.48
C GLY A 5 -4.15 21.48 -22.25
N ASN A 6 -4.65 21.88 -21.09
CA ASN A 6 -4.51 21.13 -19.85
C ASN A 6 -5.45 19.91 -19.94
N GLU A 7 -4.92 18.71 -19.71
CA GLU A 7 -5.66 17.44 -19.79
C GLU A 7 -6.71 17.27 -18.67
N ASP A 8 -6.79 18.21 -17.72
CA ASP A 8 -7.65 18.14 -16.52
C ASP A 8 -8.84 19.12 -16.48
N ASN A 9 -9.16 19.79 -17.60
CA ASN A 9 -10.30 20.71 -17.62
C ASN A 9 -11.64 19.97 -17.66
N VAL A 10 -12.55 20.30 -16.75
CA VAL A 10 -13.92 19.75 -16.72
C VAL A 10 -14.92 20.74 -17.29
N VAL A 11 -15.98 20.23 -17.91
CA VAL A 11 -17.09 21.05 -18.42
C VAL A 11 -18.12 21.23 -17.31
N CYS A 12 -18.74 22.41 -17.24
CA CYS A 12 -19.87 22.67 -16.36
C CYS A 12 -20.97 21.59 -16.55
N PRO A 13 -21.46 20.96 -15.46
CA PRO A 13 -22.43 19.85 -15.56
C PRO A 13 -23.86 20.29 -15.97
N VAL A 14 -24.11 21.60 -16.11
CA VAL A 14 -25.41 22.13 -16.51
C VAL A 14 -25.63 21.95 -18.01
N ASP A 15 -26.74 21.29 -18.39
CA ASP A 15 -27.11 21.11 -19.79
C ASP A 15 -27.26 22.47 -20.53
N GLY A 16 -26.52 22.60 -21.62
CA GLY A 16 -26.41 23.83 -22.42
C GLY A 16 -25.38 24.86 -21.93
N CYS A 17 -24.72 24.65 -20.80
CA CYS A 17 -23.59 25.48 -20.35
C CYS A 17 -22.27 24.95 -20.94
N ARG A 18 -21.45 25.84 -21.50
CA ARG A 18 -20.17 25.49 -22.16
C ARG A 18 -18.93 25.93 -21.39
N TYR A 19 -19.10 26.41 -20.16
CA TYR A 19 -17.96 26.81 -19.33
C TYR A 19 -17.08 25.60 -19.04
N THR A 20 -15.77 25.72 -19.28
CA THR A 20 -14.80 24.63 -19.17
C THR A 20 -13.52 25.18 -18.55
N ASP A 21 -13.06 24.59 -17.45
CA ASP A 21 -11.93 25.07 -16.65
C ASP A 21 -11.51 23.99 -15.63
N ALA A 22 -10.55 24.29 -14.75
CA ALA A 22 -10.24 23.46 -13.58
C ALA A 22 -11.49 23.23 -12.71
N VAL A 23 -11.55 22.10 -11.99
CA VAL A 23 -12.72 21.67 -11.23
C VAL A 23 -13.17 22.70 -10.18
N GLU A 24 -12.25 23.39 -9.51
CA GLU A 24 -12.55 24.45 -8.55
C GLU A 24 -13.14 25.68 -9.24
N SER A 25 -12.64 26.02 -10.43
CA SER A 25 -13.15 27.12 -11.26
C SER A 25 -14.55 26.81 -11.78
N VAL A 26 -14.85 25.56 -12.16
CA VAL A 26 -16.20 25.14 -12.54
C VAL A 26 -17.14 25.12 -11.34
N ALA A 27 -16.68 24.68 -10.16
CA ALA A 27 -17.48 24.75 -8.94
C ALA A 27 -17.79 26.20 -8.52
N ALA A 28 -16.81 27.10 -8.65
CA ALA A 28 -17.02 28.52 -8.44
C ALA A 28 -17.99 29.12 -9.47
N HIS A 29 -17.87 28.70 -10.74
CA HIS A 29 -18.78 29.11 -11.81
C HIS A 29 -20.23 28.75 -11.49
N VAL A 30 -20.51 27.48 -11.16
CA VAL A 30 -21.87 27.01 -10.83
C VAL A 30 -22.40 27.74 -9.59
N SER A 31 -21.61 27.82 -8.52
CA SER A 31 -22.01 28.50 -7.27
C SER A 31 -22.25 30.01 -7.43
N GLY A 32 -21.61 30.64 -8.43
CA GLY A 32 -21.73 32.07 -8.70
C GLY A 32 -22.93 32.45 -9.58
N LYS A 33 -23.59 31.48 -10.22
CA LYS A 33 -24.75 31.72 -11.10
C LYS A 33 -26.04 31.80 -10.28
N LYS A 34 -26.92 32.73 -10.65
CA LYS A 34 -28.22 32.96 -9.99
C LYS A 34 -29.37 32.47 -10.85
N ASP A 35 -29.30 31.21 -11.29
CA ASP A 35 -30.37 30.55 -12.02
C ASP A 35 -30.63 29.16 -11.44
N SER A 36 -31.82 28.62 -11.71
CA SER A 36 -32.27 27.35 -11.15
C SER A 36 -31.59 26.12 -11.77
N LYS A 37 -30.79 26.30 -12.83
CA LYS A 37 -30.07 25.21 -13.48
C LYS A 37 -28.68 25.00 -12.87
N HIS A 38 -28.02 26.09 -12.46
CA HIS A 38 -26.76 26.06 -11.71
C HIS A 38 -27.00 25.96 -10.21
N ASP A 39 -27.85 25.00 -9.82
CA ASP A 39 -28.13 24.65 -8.44
C ASP A 39 -27.57 23.26 -8.17
N TRP A 40 -26.80 23.12 -7.10
CA TRP A 40 -26.10 21.86 -6.81
C TRP A 40 -27.05 20.70 -6.56
N GLN A 41 -28.15 20.96 -5.83
CA GLN A 41 -29.14 19.92 -5.55
C GLN A 41 -29.88 19.51 -6.83
N ALA A 42 -30.20 20.47 -7.70
CA ALA A 42 -30.77 20.20 -9.02
C ALA A 42 -29.83 19.38 -9.92
N LEU A 43 -28.51 19.49 -9.72
CA LEU A 43 -27.46 18.73 -10.41
C LEU A 43 -27.14 17.39 -9.75
N GLY A 44 -27.82 17.03 -8.66
CA GLY A 44 -27.62 15.76 -7.95
C GLY A 44 -26.46 15.77 -6.94
N TYR A 45 -25.93 16.94 -6.59
CA TYR A 45 -24.88 17.10 -5.57
C TYR A 45 -25.44 17.82 -4.34
N ASP A 46 -25.21 17.28 -3.15
CA ASP A 46 -25.60 17.92 -1.88
C ASP A 46 -24.81 19.22 -1.66
N THR A 47 -23.56 19.28 -2.14
CA THR A 47 -22.69 20.46 -2.05
C THR A 47 -21.72 20.55 -3.22
N TYR A 48 -21.15 21.73 -3.48
CA TYR A 48 -20.07 21.88 -4.46
C TYR A 48 -18.79 21.09 -4.07
N TYR A 49 -18.57 20.87 -2.76
CA TYR A 49 -17.47 20.03 -2.29
C TYR A 49 -17.64 18.57 -2.71
N GLN A 50 -18.89 18.05 -2.72
CA GLN A 50 -19.17 16.73 -3.25
C GLN A 50 -18.86 16.65 -4.74
N TYR A 51 -19.25 17.65 -5.54
CA TYR A 51 -18.89 17.72 -6.96
C TYR A 51 -17.36 17.70 -7.17
N ILE A 52 -16.61 18.55 -6.44
CA ILE A 52 -15.14 18.58 -6.55
C ILE A 52 -14.55 17.21 -6.20
N ARG A 53 -15.02 16.59 -5.10
CA ARG A 53 -14.58 15.25 -4.69
C ARG A 53 -14.88 14.22 -5.78
N GLU A 54 -16.11 14.20 -6.31
CA GLU A 54 -16.53 13.25 -7.34
C GLU A 54 -15.82 13.44 -8.68
N GLN A 55 -15.44 14.66 -9.05
CA GLN A 55 -14.62 14.93 -10.24
C GLN A 55 -13.14 14.59 -10.03
N ARG A 56 -12.65 14.64 -8.79
CA ARG A 56 -11.30 14.18 -8.42
C ARG A 56 -11.23 12.65 -8.26
N THR A 57 -12.32 12.01 -7.87
CA THR A 57 -12.50 10.54 -7.84
C THR A 57 -13.13 10.02 -9.13
N ALA A 58 -13.44 10.88 -10.10
CA ALA A 58 -13.74 10.46 -11.46
C ALA A 58 -12.41 10.00 -12.07
N PRO A 59 -12.40 8.92 -12.88
CA PRO A 59 -11.18 8.25 -13.29
C PRO A 59 -10.28 9.24 -14.03
N SER A 60 -9.26 9.77 -13.36
CA SER A 60 -8.26 10.66 -13.96
C SER A 60 -7.05 9.86 -14.44
N SER A 61 -6.83 8.66 -13.91
CA SER A 61 -5.77 7.76 -14.36
C SER A 61 -6.37 6.53 -15.06
N SER A 62 -5.78 6.15 -16.19
CA SER A 62 -6.00 4.84 -16.80
C SER A 62 -5.37 3.69 -16.00
N GLN A 63 -4.77 4.01 -14.85
CA GLN A 63 -3.88 3.14 -14.11
C GLN A 63 -3.79 3.57 -12.63
N SER A 64 -3.92 2.64 -11.69
CA SER A 64 -3.53 2.89 -10.29
C SER A 64 -2.12 2.39 -10.03
N VAL A 65 -1.36 3.10 -9.19
CA VAL A 65 0.01 2.85 -8.81
C VAL A 65 0.09 2.52 -7.32
N LEU A 66 0.54 1.31 -7.02
CA LEU A 66 0.75 0.82 -5.65
C LEU A 66 2.23 0.58 -5.39
N VAL A 67 2.76 1.11 -4.29
CA VAL A 67 4.14 0.84 -3.86
C VAL A 67 4.16 -0.17 -2.73
N HIS A 68 4.77 -1.32 -2.99
CA HIS A 68 5.07 -2.34 -1.98
C HIS A 68 6.46 -2.11 -1.39
N MET A 69 6.50 -2.01 -0.07
CA MET A 69 7.72 -2.04 0.74
C MET A 69 7.54 -3.00 1.92
N THR A 70 8.64 -3.41 2.55
CA THR A 70 8.61 -4.35 3.68
C THR A 70 9.88 -4.22 4.51
N ASP A 71 9.87 -4.77 5.71
CA ASP A 71 11.08 -5.00 6.50
C ASP A 71 11.94 -3.76 6.65
N SER A 72 11.28 -2.65 6.98
CA SER A 72 11.96 -1.39 7.22
C SER A 72 12.76 -1.41 8.53
N HIS A 73 12.37 -2.25 9.49
CA HIS A 73 13.10 -2.50 10.73
C HIS A 73 13.57 -1.20 11.42
N ILE A 74 12.72 -0.17 11.46
CA ILE A 74 13.07 1.12 12.10
C ILE A 74 13.47 0.86 13.55
N GLY A 75 14.68 1.29 13.91
CA GLY A 75 15.30 1.03 15.22
C GLY A 75 16.38 -0.04 15.21
N ARG A 76 16.57 -0.76 14.10
CA ARG A 76 17.72 -1.66 13.92
C ARG A 76 18.94 -0.88 13.46
N GLU A 77 20.05 -1.03 14.19
CA GLU A 77 21.31 -0.32 13.91
C GLU A 77 22.39 -1.25 13.34
N LYS A 78 22.20 -2.58 13.42
CA LYS A 78 23.18 -3.58 12.96
C LYS A 78 22.60 -4.59 12.00
N GLY A 79 23.23 -4.72 10.83
CA GLY A 79 22.99 -5.76 9.86
C GLY A 79 23.65 -7.09 10.23
N GLY A 80 23.16 -8.18 9.66
CA GLY A 80 23.74 -9.52 9.84
C GLY A 80 23.36 -10.22 11.16
N HIS A 81 23.98 -11.38 11.39
CA HIS A 81 23.74 -12.25 12.55
C HIS A 81 25.07 -12.62 13.25
N HIS A 82 24.98 -12.89 14.57
CA HIS A 82 26.04 -13.51 15.39
C HIS A 82 27.45 -12.89 15.25
N GLY A 83 27.58 -11.59 15.54
CA GLY A 83 28.89 -10.95 15.74
C GLY A 83 29.70 -10.65 14.47
N LYS A 84 29.14 -10.89 13.27
CA LYS A 84 29.71 -10.46 11.98
C LYS A 84 28.80 -9.45 11.28
N GLY A 85 28.43 -8.39 11.99
CA GLY A 85 27.53 -7.34 11.51
C GLY A 85 28.24 -6.11 10.96
N TRP A 86 27.47 -5.23 10.34
CA TRP A 86 27.86 -3.89 9.88
C TRP A 86 26.85 -2.89 10.41
N GLU A 87 27.24 -1.64 10.50
CA GLU A 87 26.31 -0.56 10.84
C GLU A 87 25.35 -0.33 9.67
N ILE A 88 24.08 -0.13 9.98
CA ILE A 88 23.01 0.17 9.02
C ILE A 88 22.14 1.31 9.55
N ASP A 89 21.45 2.00 8.66
CA ASP A 89 20.47 3.03 9.03
C ASP A 89 19.13 2.73 8.38
N CYS A 90 18.39 1.81 9.02
CA CYS A 90 17.03 1.46 8.65
C CYS A 90 16.08 2.66 8.52
N ALA A 91 16.32 3.75 9.27
CA ALA A 91 15.52 4.96 9.13
C ALA A 91 15.82 5.70 7.82
N THR A 92 17.05 5.67 7.34
CA THR A 92 17.42 6.20 6.02
C THR A 92 16.87 5.32 4.90
N GLY A 93 16.91 4.00 5.04
CA GLY A 93 16.21 3.08 4.12
C GLY A 93 14.73 3.38 3.97
N PHE A 94 14.02 3.50 5.10
CA PHE A 94 12.60 3.85 5.10
C PHE A 94 12.32 5.23 4.47
N ARG A 95 13.12 6.25 4.77
CA ARG A 95 13.02 7.58 4.13
C ARG A 95 13.11 7.49 2.62
N LYS A 96 14.12 6.77 2.10
CA LYS A 96 14.29 6.61 0.66
C LYS A 96 13.16 5.83 0.01
N ALA A 97 12.58 4.86 0.72
CA ALA A 97 11.40 4.14 0.27
C ALA A 97 10.16 5.05 0.17
N VAL A 98 9.97 5.94 1.14
CA VAL A 98 8.91 6.96 1.12
C VAL A 98 9.13 7.97 0.00
N ASP A 99 10.34 8.51 -0.13
CA ASP A 99 10.69 9.43 -1.22
C ASP A 99 10.49 8.77 -2.60
N ALA A 100 10.78 7.47 -2.73
CA ALA A 100 10.52 6.72 -3.95
C ALA A 100 9.02 6.60 -4.25
N ALA A 101 8.18 6.40 -3.23
CA ALA A 101 6.72 6.36 -3.40
C ALA A 101 6.15 7.70 -3.87
N ILE A 102 6.61 8.80 -3.26
CA ILE A 102 6.25 10.16 -3.68
C ILE A 102 6.74 10.45 -5.10
N SER A 103 7.95 10.03 -5.45
CA SER A 103 8.54 10.31 -6.77
C SER A 103 7.80 9.66 -7.94
N VAL A 104 7.03 8.60 -7.69
CA VAL A 104 6.25 7.91 -8.71
C VAL A 104 4.77 8.25 -8.65
N ASP A 105 4.39 9.22 -7.81
CA ASP A 105 3.00 9.64 -7.62
C ASP A 105 2.09 8.43 -7.30
N ALA A 106 2.48 7.65 -6.29
CA ALA A 106 1.75 6.44 -5.92
C ALA A 106 0.40 6.80 -5.29
N ASP A 107 -0.67 6.11 -5.66
CA ASP A 107 -1.97 6.24 -4.97
C ASP A 107 -1.90 5.69 -3.54
N ALA A 108 -1.09 4.64 -3.36
CA ALA A 108 -0.93 3.99 -2.08
C ALA A 108 0.42 3.33 -1.88
N VAL A 109 0.76 3.16 -0.61
CA VAL A 109 1.85 2.32 -0.12
C VAL A 109 1.26 1.15 0.67
N VAL A 110 1.77 -0.06 0.46
CA VAL A 110 1.54 -1.21 1.33
C VAL A 110 2.86 -1.65 1.96
N HIS A 111 2.91 -1.68 3.29
CA HIS A 111 4.02 -2.22 4.06
C HIS A 111 3.68 -3.61 4.61
N THR A 112 4.36 -4.65 4.12
CA THR A 112 4.04 -6.05 4.44
C THR A 112 4.69 -6.55 5.72
N GLY A 113 4.64 -5.79 6.81
CA GLY A 113 5.18 -6.19 8.12
C GLY A 113 6.63 -5.80 8.39
N ASP A 114 7.00 -5.82 9.67
CA ASP A 114 8.33 -5.45 10.19
C ASP A 114 8.70 -4.00 9.88
N LEU A 115 7.74 -3.09 10.05
CA LEU A 115 7.98 -1.65 9.95
C LEU A 115 8.97 -1.20 11.04
N PHE A 116 8.82 -1.73 12.24
CA PHE A 116 9.70 -1.48 13.37
C PHE A 116 10.49 -2.73 13.78
N HIS A 117 11.73 -2.51 14.22
CA HIS A 117 12.49 -3.56 14.88
C HIS A 117 12.27 -3.51 16.39
N ASN A 118 11.70 -4.57 16.96
CA ASN A 118 11.65 -4.77 18.40
C ASN A 118 12.74 -5.76 18.83
N ASP A 119 13.87 -5.26 19.33
CA ASP A 119 14.97 -6.08 19.84
C ASP A 119 14.67 -6.77 21.20
N SER A 120 13.43 -6.63 21.71
CA SER A 120 12.92 -7.12 22.99
C SER A 120 13.59 -6.57 24.26
N THR A 121 14.64 -5.76 24.12
CA THR A 121 15.39 -5.19 25.24
C THR A 121 15.07 -3.70 25.39
N THR A 122 15.12 -2.97 24.28
CA THR A 122 14.84 -1.53 24.20
C THR A 122 13.44 -1.25 23.65
N GLY A 123 12.89 -2.19 22.88
CA GLY A 123 11.55 -2.07 22.31
C GLY A 123 11.43 -0.96 21.26
N ILE A 124 10.21 -0.59 20.93
CA ILE A 124 9.94 0.52 20.00
C ILE A 124 9.90 1.83 20.79
N THR A 125 10.91 2.68 20.58
CA THR A 125 11.04 3.96 21.30
C THR A 125 10.24 5.09 20.64
N ASN A 126 9.99 6.16 21.40
CA ASN A 126 9.37 7.39 20.85
C ASN A 126 10.20 8.01 19.71
N LYS A 127 11.53 7.80 19.69
CA LYS A 127 12.39 8.23 18.59
C LYS A 127 12.05 7.46 17.31
N HIS A 128 11.89 6.13 17.40
CA HIS A 128 11.52 5.28 16.27
C HIS A 128 10.15 5.66 15.72
N LEU A 129 9.16 5.78 16.61
CA LEU A 129 7.81 6.21 16.24
C LEU A 129 7.80 7.62 15.63
N GLY A 130 8.54 8.56 16.21
CA GLY A 130 8.64 9.92 15.69
C GLY A 130 9.31 10.01 14.30
N ILE A 131 10.23 9.09 13.97
CA ILE A 131 10.75 8.96 12.60
C ILE A 131 9.62 8.51 11.67
N CYS A 132 8.94 7.43 12.00
CA CYS A 132 7.87 6.88 11.17
C CYS A 132 6.76 7.91 10.92
N ILE A 133 6.27 8.58 11.98
CA ILE A 133 5.24 9.63 11.88
C ILE A 133 5.63 10.73 10.89
N ARG A 134 6.89 11.19 10.90
CA ARG A 134 7.32 12.24 9.98
C ARG A 134 7.31 11.78 8.52
N GLU A 135 7.72 10.55 8.25
CA GLU A 135 7.73 10.06 6.86
C GLU A 135 6.32 9.73 6.37
N LEU A 136 5.45 9.17 7.22
CA LEU A 136 4.05 8.95 6.87
C LEU A 136 3.28 10.26 6.69
N ALA A 137 3.61 11.31 7.44
CA ALA A 137 3.05 12.64 7.22
C ALA A 137 3.38 13.18 5.81
N LYS A 138 4.58 12.92 5.27
CA LYS A 138 4.91 13.31 3.89
C LYS A 138 4.05 12.58 2.85
N LEU A 139 3.78 11.29 3.07
CA LEU A 139 2.87 10.52 2.22
C LEU A 139 1.47 11.13 2.24
N LEU A 140 0.94 11.42 3.43
CA LEU A 140 -0.36 12.05 3.59
C LEU A 140 -0.42 13.45 2.95
N GLU A 141 0.62 14.27 3.12
CA GLU A 141 0.75 15.59 2.46
C GLU A 141 0.81 15.49 0.93
N SER A 142 1.19 14.33 0.40
CA SER A 142 1.23 14.01 -1.03
C SER A 142 0.01 13.21 -1.50
N ASP A 143 -1.04 13.09 -0.68
CA ASP A 143 -2.27 12.32 -0.94
C ASP A 143 -2.05 10.80 -1.16
N ILE A 144 -0.98 10.25 -0.56
CA ILE A 144 -0.61 8.84 -0.68
C ILE A 144 -1.07 8.08 0.58
N SER A 145 -2.00 7.15 0.42
CA SER A 145 -2.49 6.32 1.53
C SER A 145 -1.46 5.28 1.97
N PHE A 146 -1.28 5.07 3.28
CA PHE A 146 -0.38 4.05 3.81
C PHE A 146 -1.15 2.90 4.47
N PHE A 147 -0.98 1.70 3.91
CA PHE A 147 -1.58 0.46 4.38
C PHE A 147 -0.51 -0.47 4.95
N TYR A 148 -0.87 -1.26 5.96
CA TYR A 148 0.13 -2.09 6.62
C TYR A 148 -0.47 -3.35 7.28
N ILE A 149 0.39 -4.35 7.49
CA ILE A 149 0.17 -5.52 8.36
C ILE A 149 1.32 -5.65 9.35
N LEU A 150 1.13 -6.39 10.45
CA LEU A 150 2.19 -6.72 11.40
C LEU A 150 3.09 -7.85 10.89
N GLY A 151 4.40 -7.69 11.04
CA GLY A 151 5.39 -8.75 10.89
C GLY A 151 5.69 -9.49 12.19
N ASP A 152 6.69 -10.39 12.18
CA ASP A 152 7.03 -11.23 13.32
C ASP A 152 7.89 -10.49 14.37
N HIS A 153 8.62 -9.45 13.98
CA HIS A 153 9.45 -8.68 14.89
C HIS A 153 8.68 -7.66 15.73
N GLU A 154 7.46 -7.29 15.37
CA GLU A 154 6.79 -6.11 15.94
C GLU A 154 6.20 -6.33 17.35
N ARG A 155 5.68 -7.54 17.63
CA ARG A 155 5.13 -7.95 18.95
C ARG A 155 4.09 -6.96 19.50
N GLU A 156 3.90 -6.93 20.83
CA GLU A 156 2.94 -6.03 21.48
C GLU A 156 3.31 -4.54 21.33
N ASP A 157 4.60 -4.21 21.20
CA ASP A 157 5.01 -2.81 21.03
C ASP A 157 4.64 -2.30 19.65
N GLY A 158 4.76 -3.14 18.61
CA GLY A 158 4.37 -2.78 17.26
C GLY A 158 2.86 -2.62 17.12
N LYS A 159 2.05 -3.42 17.83
CA LYS A 159 0.60 -3.18 17.93
C LYS A 159 0.29 -1.80 18.51
N ARG A 160 0.97 -1.41 19.60
CA ARG A 160 0.78 -0.07 20.19
C ARG A 160 1.26 1.05 19.26
N ALA A 161 2.37 0.81 18.54
CA ALA A 161 2.86 1.75 17.54
C ALA A 161 1.84 1.92 16.40
N ARG A 162 1.31 0.83 15.87
CA ARG A 162 0.22 0.83 14.88
C ARG A 162 -0.98 1.60 15.38
N ASP A 163 -1.52 1.24 16.55
CA ASP A 163 -2.73 1.87 17.08
C ASP A 163 -2.52 3.39 17.18
N LYS A 164 -1.31 3.81 17.54
CA LYS A 164 -0.94 5.23 17.54
C LYS A 164 -0.87 5.86 16.14
N LEU A 165 -0.39 5.14 15.12
CA LEU A 165 -0.37 5.63 13.73
C LEU A 165 -1.79 5.71 13.16
N VAL A 166 -2.67 4.77 13.51
CA VAL A 166 -4.09 4.75 13.13
C VAL A 166 -4.84 5.91 13.80
N ASP A 167 -4.62 6.14 15.10
CA ASP A 167 -5.20 7.28 15.84
C ASP A 167 -4.79 8.65 15.25
N LEU A 168 -3.65 8.70 14.56
CA LEU A 168 -3.16 9.89 13.87
C LEU A 168 -3.59 9.94 12.40
N GLU A 169 -4.38 8.97 11.93
CA GLU A 169 -4.83 8.84 10.54
C GLU A 169 -3.67 8.72 9.52
N LEU A 170 -2.50 8.24 9.98
CA LEU A 170 -1.30 8.08 9.16
C LEU A 170 -1.14 6.68 8.56
N ALA A 171 -1.87 5.70 9.09
CA ALA A 171 -1.82 4.32 8.63
C ALA A 171 -3.19 3.67 8.74
N GLN A 172 -3.49 2.75 7.82
CA GLN A 172 -4.69 1.91 7.86
C GLN A 172 -4.28 0.43 7.86
N PRO A 173 -4.67 -0.36 8.88
CA PRO A 173 -4.36 -1.78 8.91
C PRO A 173 -5.17 -2.52 7.84
N LEU A 174 -4.52 -3.46 7.16
CA LEU A 174 -5.20 -4.37 6.24
C LEU A 174 -5.68 -5.61 6.96
N ASP A 175 -6.84 -6.12 6.55
CA ASP A 175 -7.42 -7.35 7.07
C ASP A 175 -8.11 -8.17 5.97
N THR A 176 -9.06 -9.02 6.34
CA THR A 176 -9.83 -9.86 5.43
C THR A 176 -10.91 -9.11 4.64
N ALA A 177 -11.32 -7.92 5.08
CA ALA A 177 -12.19 -7.04 4.31
C ALA A 177 -11.33 -6.20 3.36
N PRO A 178 -11.69 -6.13 2.07
CA PRO A 178 -10.90 -5.36 1.11
C PRO A 178 -10.94 -3.87 1.42
N ILE A 179 -9.77 -3.24 1.46
CA ILE A 179 -9.67 -1.79 1.29
C ILE A 179 -9.50 -1.48 -0.19
N LEU A 180 -10.37 -0.62 -0.69
CA LEU A 180 -10.39 -0.18 -2.08
C LEU A 180 -9.43 0.99 -2.26
N VAL A 181 -8.45 0.82 -3.14
CA VAL A 181 -7.58 1.92 -3.56
C VAL A 181 -7.92 2.25 -5.00
N ASP A 182 -8.39 3.49 -5.18
CA ASP A 182 -8.83 4.02 -6.47
C ASP A 182 -9.81 3.04 -7.17
N ASP A 183 -9.71 2.86 -8.49
CA ASP A 183 -10.56 1.95 -9.26
C ASP A 183 -9.99 0.55 -9.47
N HIS A 184 -8.66 0.39 -9.40
CA HIS A 184 -8.02 -0.85 -9.85
C HIS A 184 -7.63 -1.82 -8.74
N PHE A 185 -7.43 -1.38 -7.49
CA PHE A 185 -6.94 -2.27 -6.43
C PHE A 185 -8.00 -2.59 -5.36
N ALA A 186 -7.95 -3.83 -4.88
CA ALA A 186 -8.55 -4.30 -3.64
C ALA A 186 -7.46 -4.92 -2.77
N LEU A 187 -7.13 -4.27 -1.66
CA LEU A 187 -6.03 -4.65 -0.78
C LEU A 187 -6.54 -5.45 0.41
N TYR A 188 -5.85 -6.54 0.71
CA TYR A 188 -6.13 -7.45 1.82
C TYR A 188 -4.87 -7.64 2.65
N GLY A 189 -5.04 -8.03 3.90
CA GLY A 189 -3.93 -8.26 4.82
C GLY A 189 -4.14 -9.45 5.73
N LEU A 190 -3.04 -10.10 6.06
CA LEU A 190 -2.97 -11.02 7.19
C LEU A 190 -1.65 -10.77 7.92
N ASP A 191 -1.76 -10.20 9.12
CA ASP A 191 -0.67 -10.12 10.10
C ASP A 191 0.05 -11.46 10.22
N HIS A 192 1.36 -11.45 10.51
CA HIS A 192 2.12 -12.65 10.77
C HIS A 192 1.43 -13.55 11.81
N ARG A 193 1.48 -14.86 11.55
CA ARG A 193 0.85 -15.94 12.31
C ARG A 193 1.85 -17.07 12.51
N PRO A 194 1.95 -17.63 13.72
CA PRO A 194 2.81 -18.78 13.97
C PRO A 194 2.31 -20.02 13.20
N ILE A 195 3.21 -20.98 12.92
CA ILE A 195 2.91 -22.25 12.23
C ILE A 195 1.65 -22.93 12.78
N SER A 196 1.48 -22.98 14.11
CA SER A 196 0.34 -23.63 14.75
C SER A 196 -1.01 -23.02 14.37
N TRP A 197 -1.03 -21.73 14.02
CA TRP A 197 -2.24 -21.05 13.57
C TRP A 197 -2.70 -21.55 12.22
N TRP A 198 -1.81 -21.97 11.32
CA TRP A 198 -2.21 -22.39 9.97
C TRP A 198 -3.07 -23.66 9.95
N THR A 199 -2.96 -24.50 10.99
CA THR A 199 -3.74 -25.74 11.16
C THR A 199 -5.22 -25.50 11.45
N SER A 200 -5.56 -24.48 12.25
CA SER A 200 -6.95 -24.25 12.73
C SER A 200 -7.41 -22.80 12.65
N GLY A 201 -6.52 -21.90 12.25
CA GLY A 201 -6.75 -20.47 12.14
C GLY A 201 -7.66 -20.17 10.96
N HIS A 202 -8.51 -19.17 11.16
CA HIS A 202 -9.49 -18.76 10.17
C HIS A 202 -8.93 -17.59 9.35
N PHE A 203 -8.83 -17.79 8.05
CA PHE A 203 -8.57 -16.72 7.08
C PHE A 203 -9.74 -16.75 6.10
N ASP A 204 -10.55 -15.71 6.13
CA ASP A 204 -11.86 -15.70 5.45
C ASP A 204 -12.09 -14.38 4.71
N PRO A 205 -11.32 -14.13 3.64
CA PRO A 205 -11.35 -12.85 2.95
C PRO A 205 -12.68 -12.64 2.23
N GLU A 206 -13.21 -11.43 2.33
CA GLU A 206 -14.45 -11.05 1.67
C GLU A 206 -14.21 -10.81 0.17
N PRO A 207 -15.11 -11.26 -0.73
CA PRO A 207 -14.98 -10.94 -2.14
C PRO A 207 -14.99 -9.42 -2.37
N PRO A 208 -14.19 -8.90 -3.31
CA PRO A 208 -14.23 -7.48 -3.62
C PRO A 208 -15.60 -7.10 -4.20
N PRO A 209 -16.13 -5.90 -3.92
CA PRO A 209 -17.46 -5.48 -4.37
C PRO A 209 -17.56 -5.27 -5.88
N ARG A 210 -16.43 -5.21 -6.59
CA ARG A 210 -16.30 -5.08 -8.06
C ARG A 210 -15.08 -5.87 -8.53
N GLU A 211 -15.03 -6.16 -9.83
CA GLU A 211 -13.81 -6.69 -10.45
C GLU A 211 -12.68 -5.68 -10.31
N ARG A 212 -11.61 -6.12 -9.63
CA ARG A 212 -10.42 -5.34 -9.31
C ARG A 212 -9.24 -6.27 -9.16
N THR A 213 -8.04 -5.71 -9.28
CA THR A 213 -6.81 -6.42 -8.94
C THR A 213 -6.77 -6.65 -7.43
N ALA A 214 -7.02 -7.89 -7.02
CA ALA A 214 -7.01 -8.30 -5.63
C ALA A 214 -5.58 -8.65 -5.18
N VAL A 215 -5.04 -7.89 -4.22
CA VAL A 215 -3.67 -8.03 -3.71
C VAL A 215 -3.72 -8.38 -2.23
N LEU A 216 -3.08 -9.48 -1.85
CA LEU A 216 -2.94 -9.89 -0.46
C LEU A 216 -1.54 -9.58 0.07
N ALA A 217 -1.47 -8.79 1.13
CA ALA A 217 -0.30 -8.59 1.97
C ALA A 217 -0.14 -9.74 2.96
N LEU A 218 1.02 -10.39 2.96
CA LEU A 218 1.42 -11.44 3.90
C LEU A 218 2.79 -11.14 4.51
N HIS A 219 3.04 -11.69 5.70
CA HIS A 219 4.36 -11.76 6.29
C HIS A 219 4.57 -13.18 6.84
N GLN A 220 5.05 -14.09 5.98
CA GLN A 220 5.16 -15.52 6.29
C GLN A 220 6.31 -16.21 5.55
N SER A 221 6.88 -17.23 6.15
CA SER A 221 7.82 -18.13 5.47
C SER A 221 7.07 -19.04 4.48
N LEU A 222 6.85 -18.58 3.24
CA LEU A 222 6.17 -19.32 2.19
C LEU A 222 6.97 -20.50 1.62
N TYR A 223 6.31 -21.65 1.47
CA TYR A 223 6.83 -22.88 0.82
C TYR A 223 7.48 -22.60 -0.54
N GLN A 224 6.99 -21.61 -1.28
CA GLN A 224 7.51 -21.19 -2.58
C GLN A 224 8.97 -20.74 -2.52
N PHE A 225 9.42 -20.27 -1.36
CA PHE A 225 10.67 -19.53 -1.23
C PHE A 225 11.65 -20.16 -0.25
N VAL A 226 11.25 -21.12 0.58
CA VAL A 226 12.12 -21.78 1.55
C VAL A 226 12.06 -23.30 1.39
N ASN A 227 12.95 -23.99 2.09
CA ASN A 227 12.86 -25.43 2.17
C ASN A 227 11.55 -25.83 2.91
N PRO A 228 10.93 -26.98 2.57
CA PRO A 228 9.65 -27.39 3.15
C PRO A 228 9.62 -27.47 4.68
N ASP A 229 10.75 -27.78 5.32
CA ASP A 229 10.90 -27.86 6.78
C ASP A 229 10.98 -26.47 7.46
N GLN A 230 11.18 -25.42 6.67
CA GLN A 230 11.25 -24.03 7.12
C GLN A 230 9.99 -23.23 6.74
N ALA A 231 9.10 -23.82 5.95
CA ALA A 231 7.89 -23.17 5.49
C ALA A 231 6.83 -23.14 6.60
N GLU A 232 6.25 -21.96 6.82
CA GLU A 232 5.15 -21.74 7.76
C GLU A 232 3.79 -21.93 7.07
N CYS A 233 3.68 -21.56 5.79
CA CYS A 233 2.49 -21.80 5.00
C CYS A 233 2.79 -22.00 3.49
N ASP A 234 1.80 -22.49 2.75
CA ASP A 234 1.84 -22.61 1.28
C ASP A 234 0.82 -21.61 0.68
N ALA A 235 1.26 -20.79 -0.28
CA ALA A 235 0.38 -19.89 -1.01
C ALA A 235 -0.85 -20.61 -1.61
N ARG A 236 -0.74 -21.91 -1.98
CA ARG A 236 -1.88 -22.71 -2.46
C ARG A 236 -3.00 -22.81 -1.43
N GLU A 237 -2.67 -22.93 -0.14
CA GLU A 237 -3.66 -23.01 0.93
C GLU A 237 -4.36 -21.67 1.12
N VAL A 238 -3.62 -20.57 1.05
CA VAL A 238 -4.16 -19.21 1.09
C VAL A 238 -5.13 -18.98 -0.07
N LEU A 239 -4.72 -19.31 -1.30
CA LEU A 239 -5.53 -19.19 -2.51
C LEU A 239 -6.76 -20.10 -2.47
N ARG A 240 -6.64 -21.28 -1.87
CA ARG A 240 -7.79 -22.19 -1.65
C ARG A 240 -8.86 -21.53 -0.78
N ARG A 241 -8.46 -20.80 0.28
CA ARG A 241 -9.41 -20.11 1.17
C ARG A 241 -10.15 -18.98 0.47
N ALA A 242 -9.48 -18.17 -0.36
CA ALA A 242 -10.14 -17.17 -1.20
C ALA A 242 -11.13 -17.79 -2.21
N ARG A 243 -10.74 -18.91 -2.84
CA ARG A 243 -11.64 -19.63 -3.77
C ARG A 243 -12.91 -20.16 -3.11
N LEU A 244 -12.84 -20.57 -1.84
CA LEU A 244 -14.05 -20.95 -1.10
C LEU A 244 -15.03 -19.78 -0.93
N ARG A 245 -14.54 -18.54 -1.03
CA ARG A 245 -15.33 -17.31 -1.05
C ARG A 245 -15.68 -16.84 -2.45
N ASN A 246 -15.43 -17.67 -3.47
CA ASN A 246 -15.78 -17.43 -4.88
C ASN A 246 -15.03 -16.25 -5.52
N PHE A 247 -13.77 -16.01 -5.13
CA PHE A 247 -12.86 -15.10 -5.82
C PHE A 247 -11.41 -15.61 -5.79
N ALA A 248 -10.49 -14.92 -6.47
CA ALA A 248 -9.08 -15.23 -6.49
C ALA A 248 -8.23 -13.96 -6.27
N PHE A 249 -7.06 -14.13 -5.67
CA PHE A 249 -6.06 -13.06 -5.62
C PHE A 249 -5.24 -13.04 -6.91
N ASP A 250 -5.00 -11.84 -7.44
CA ASP A 250 -4.11 -11.60 -8.57
C ASP A 250 -2.64 -11.58 -8.13
N ALA A 251 -2.39 -11.09 -6.91
CA ALA A 251 -1.07 -11.09 -6.32
C ALA A 251 -1.07 -11.38 -4.80
N ILE A 252 -0.02 -12.05 -4.36
CA ILE A 252 0.40 -12.16 -2.96
C ILE A 252 1.75 -11.46 -2.85
N ILE A 253 1.83 -10.43 -2.02
CA ILE A 253 3.05 -9.72 -1.69
C ILE A 253 3.48 -10.09 -0.26
N ASP A 254 4.63 -10.74 -0.15
CA ASP A 254 5.17 -11.30 1.09
C ASP A 254 6.35 -10.48 1.61
N GLY A 255 6.35 -10.22 2.92
CA GLY A 255 7.38 -9.45 3.60
C GLY A 255 8.55 -10.26 4.17
N GLN A 256 8.29 -11.46 4.70
CA GLN A 256 9.21 -12.19 5.59
C GLN A 256 10.63 -12.39 5.02
N HIS A 257 10.75 -12.51 3.71
CA HIS A 257 12.02 -12.84 3.07
C HIS A 257 12.73 -11.61 2.50
N HIS A 258 13.93 -11.36 3.03
CA HIS A 258 14.86 -10.32 2.59
C HIS A 258 15.58 -10.71 1.27
N LYS A 259 14.81 -10.94 0.21
CA LYS A 259 15.28 -11.28 -1.14
C LYS A 259 14.26 -10.92 -2.21
N ASP A 260 14.72 -10.74 -3.46
CA ASP A 260 13.83 -10.68 -4.64
C ASP A 260 13.58 -12.11 -5.16
N ALA A 261 12.46 -12.70 -4.74
CA ALA A 261 11.99 -14.00 -5.21
C ALA A 261 10.55 -13.90 -5.68
N ARG A 262 10.19 -14.69 -6.69
CA ARG A 262 8.88 -14.66 -7.34
C ARG A 262 8.49 -16.05 -7.80
N ASP A 263 7.20 -16.33 -7.75
CA ASP A 263 6.59 -17.55 -8.30
C ASP A 263 5.20 -17.22 -8.87
N VAL A 264 4.62 -18.14 -9.64
CA VAL A 264 3.23 -18.06 -10.09
C VAL A 264 2.50 -19.31 -9.62
N VAL A 265 1.56 -19.12 -8.70
CA VAL A 265 0.79 -20.20 -8.08
C VAL A 265 -0.66 -20.09 -8.53
N GLN A 266 -1.08 -21.01 -9.40
CA GLN A 266 -2.47 -21.11 -9.87
C GLN A 266 -3.03 -19.78 -10.43
N GLY A 267 -2.22 -19.09 -11.23
CA GLY A 267 -2.55 -17.80 -11.84
C GLY A 267 -2.21 -16.58 -10.99
N CYS A 268 -1.99 -16.75 -9.68
CA CYS A 268 -1.62 -15.67 -8.77
C CYS A 268 -0.11 -15.41 -8.80
N LYS A 269 0.30 -14.14 -8.87
CA LYS A 269 1.71 -13.72 -8.75
C LYS A 269 2.10 -13.70 -7.27
N VAL A 270 3.10 -14.48 -6.87
CA VAL A 270 3.60 -14.51 -5.48
C VAL A 270 4.97 -13.86 -5.47
N LEU A 271 5.17 -12.80 -4.69
CA LEU A 271 6.40 -11.99 -4.71
C LEU A 271 6.93 -11.70 -3.30
N CYS A 272 8.24 -11.79 -3.10
CA CYS A 272 8.91 -11.26 -1.91
C CYS A 272 9.29 -9.79 -2.08
N GLY A 273 9.08 -9.00 -1.02
CA GLY A 273 9.31 -7.56 -0.98
C GLY A 273 10.75 -7.11 -0.72
N GLY A 274 11.65 -8.00 -0.29
CA GLY A 274 13.01 -7.62 0.05
C GLY A 274 13.08 -6.91 1.41
N ALA A 275 13.71 -5.74 1.47
CA ALA A 275 13.77 -4.86 2.64
C ALA A 275 14.19 -3.45 2.18
N THR A 276 13.92 -2.44 2.99
CA THR A 276 14.33 -1.05 2.67
C THR A 276 15.78 -0.74 3.07
N GLU A 277 16.47 -1.67 3.73
CA GLU A 277 17.88 -1.56 4.13
C GLU A 277 18.57 -2.93 4.02
N ARG A 278 19.91 -2.92 3.92
CA ARG A 278 20.79 -4.10 3.88
C ARG A 278 20.87 -4.79 5.25
N ILE A 279 19.76 -5.37 5.69
CA ILE A 279 19.64 -6.05 7.00
C ILE A 279 20.27 -7.45 7.03
N SER A 280 20.46 -8.10 5.88
CA SER A 280 21.02 -9.45 5.77
C SER A 280 22.22 -9.51 4.80
N LYS A 281 23.10 -10.52 4.96
CA LYS A 281 24.32 -10.69 4.14
C LYS A 281 24.05 -11.14 2.70
N ARG A 282 22.80 -11.40 2.35
CA ARG A 282 22.46 -11.81 0.99
C ARG A 282 22.75 -10.64 0.07
N SER A 283 23.33 -10.91 -1.10
CA SER A 283 23.69 -9.93 -2.12
C SER A 283 22.44 -9.38 -2.83
N PHE A 284 21.47 -8.86 -2.08
CA PHE A 284 20.28 -8.23 -2.61
C PHE A 284 20.34 -6.75 -2.26
N GLU A 285 20.19 -5.91 -3.27
CA GLU A 285 20.10 -4.46 -3.11
C GLU A 285 18.72 -4.10 -2.55
N PRO A 286 18.63 -3.22 -1.54
CA PRO A 286 17.35 -2.72 -1.05
C PRO A 286 16.53 -2.07 -2.16
N PHE A 287 15.21 -2.28 -2.15
CA PHE A 287 14.32 -1.77 -3.19
C PHE A 287 12.90 -1.59 -2.65
N VAL A 288 12.12 -0.79 -3.38
CA VAL A 288 10.65 -0.86 -3.34
C VAL A 288 10.13 -1.39 -4.66
N ARG A 289 8.96 -2.04 -4.64
CA ARG A 289 8.31 -2.53 -5.85
C ARG A 289 7.10 -1.66 -6.17
N VAL A 290 7.06 -1.15 -7.40
CA VAL A 290 5.92 -0.38 -7.92
C VAL A 290 5.06 -1.34 -8.73
N PHE A 291 3.82 -1.50 -8.34
CA PHE A 291 2.77 -2.18 -9.07
C PHE A 291 1.92 -1.15 -9.80
N THR A 292 1.56 -1.46 -11.04
CA THR A 292 0.64 -0.65 -11.84
C THR A 292 -0.48 -1.57 -12.30
N ALA A 293 -1.72 -1.21 -11.99
CA ALA A 293 -2.91 -1.92 -12.44
C ALA A 293 -3.73 -1.02 -13.34
N ASP A 294 -4.06 -1.53 -14.53
CA ASP A 294 -4.85 -0.83 -15.55
C ASP A 294 -5.81 -1.84 -16.23
N ALA A 295 -6.40 -1.45 -17.36
CA ALA A 295 -7.28 -2.32 -18.14
C ALA A 295 -6.56 -3.54 -18.77
N ASP A 296 -5.24 -3.47 -18.97
CA ASP A 296 -4.43 -4.56 -19.52
C ASP A 296 -3.91 -5.52 -18.43
N GLY A 297 -4.04 -5.12 -17.16
CA GLY A 297 -3.86 -5.96 -15.98
C GLY A 297 -2.76 -5.45 -15.05
N LEU A 298 -2.21 -6.35 -14.23
CA LEU A 298 -1.22 -6.00 -13.22
C LEU A 298 0.21 -6.11 -13.79
N SER A 299 0.97 -5.02 -13.79
CA SER A 299 2.42 -5.02 -14.05
C SER A 299 3.20 -4.56 -12.81
N HIS A 300 4.53 -4.79 -12.78
CA HIS A 300 5.36 -4.28 -11.70
C HIS A 300 6.82 -4.04 -12.12
N ARG A 301 7.48 -3.09 -11.46
CA ARG A 301 8.92 -2.81 -11.58
C ARG A 301 9.55 -2.54 -10.22
N LYS A 302 10.88 -2.56 -10.14
CA LYS A 302 11.63 -2.24 -8.92
C LYS A 302 12.24 -0.84 -9.00
N ILE A 303 12.37 -0.18 -7.87
CA ILE A 303 13.21 1.00 -7.68
C ILE A 303 14.22 0.66 -6.60
N SER A 304 15.50 0.61 -6.96
CA SER A 304 16.58 0.38 -5.99
C SER A 304 16.69 1.59 -5.06
N LEU A 305 16.97 1.31 -3.78
CA LEU A 305 17.25 2.32 -2.77
C LEU A 305 18.76 2.37 -2.57
N ASP A 306 19.36 3.52 -2.83
CA ASP A 306 20.81 3.72 -2.70
C ASP A 306 21.19 3.91 -1.22
N VAL A 307 21.19 2.84 -0.43
CA VAL A 307 21.59 2.83 1.00
C VAL A 307 22.88 2.08 1.24
#